data_AF-A0A2J5NM76-F1
#
_entry.id   AF-A0A2J5NM76-F1
#
_cell.length_a   1.000
_cell.length_b   1.000
_cell.length_c   1.000
_cell.angle_alpha   90.00
_cell.angle_beta   90.00
_cell.angle_gamma   90.00
#
_symmetry.space_group_name_H-M   'P 1'
#
loop_
_entity.id
_entity.type
_entity.pdbx_description
1 polymer ?
#
loop_
_entity_poly.entity_id
_entity_poly.type
_entity_poly.pdbx_seq_one_letter_code
_entity_poly.pdbx_strand_id
1 'polypeptide(L)'
;CASAEMNAGNTSAANIVKSLKNPHIQASEWGWGIDPLGLRITMNMMYDRYQKPLFLVENGLGARDEIDANGEINDDYRISYLREHIKAMGDAIEDGIPVMGYTSWGCIDLVSASTGEMSKRYGFVYVDRDDAGRGTLARKRKNSFWWYKKVIASNGEDLA
;
A
#
# COMPACT_ATOMS: atom_id res chain seq x y z
N CYS A 1 17.29 11.88 -11.46
CA CYS A 1 18.70 11.46 -11.61
C CYS A 1 18.74 9.98 -11.97
N ALA A 2 19.44 9.59 -13.05
CA ALA A 2 19.71 8.19 -13.36
C ALA A 2 21.13 7.85 -12.88
N SER A 3 21.31 6.74 -12.19
CA SER A 3 22.65 6.26 -11.81
C SER A 3 23.36 5.70 -13.05
N ALA A 4 24.67 5.97 -13.17
CA ALA A 4 25.50 5.45 -14.26
C ALA A 4 25.59 3.92 -14.28
N GLU A 5 25.30 3.26 -13.15
CA GLU A 5 25.48 1.81 -12.96
C GLU A 5 24.19 1.00 -13.07
N MET A 6 23.09 1.62 -13.52
CA MET A 6 21.80 0.94 -13.64
C MET A 6 21.86 -0.19 -14.68
N ASN A 7 21.63 -1.42 -14.23
CA ASN A 7 21.58 -2.62 -15.06
C ASN A 7 20.42 -3.53 -14.65
N ALA A 8 20.20 -4.62 -15.39
CA ALA A 8 19.09 -5.54 -15.14
C ALA A 8 19.16 -6.23 -13.75
N GLY A 9 20.34 -6.34 -13.14
CA GLY A 9 20.55 -6.98 -11.84
C GLY A 9 20.26 -6.07 -10.64
N ASN A 10 20.42 -4.76 -10.77
CA ASN A 10 20.32 -3.81 -9.65
C ASN A 10 19.17 -2.79 -9.76
N THR A 11 18.35 -2.87 -10.81
CA THR A 11 17.20 -1.97 -11.02
C THR A 11 15.87 -2.62 -10.62
N SER A 12 14.95 -1.81 -10.10
CA SER A 12 13.55 -2.19 -9.88
C SER A 12 12.75 -1.97 -11.16
N ALA A 13 12.07 -3.02 -11.61
CA ALA A 13 11.11 -2.98 -12.73
C ALA A 13 9.73 -2.46 -12.30
N ALA A 14 9.58 -2.12 -11.02
CA ALA A 14 8.30 -1.93 -10.40
C ALA A 14 7.73 -0.52 -10.56
N ASN A 15 8.63 0.45 -10.66
CA ASN A 15 8.34 1.87 -10.87
C ASN A 15 8.27 2.19 -12.37
N ILE A 16 7.43 3.17 -12.74
CA ILE A 16 7.39 3.72 -14.11
C ILE A 16 8.77 4.28 -14.50
N VAL A 17 9.50 4.84 -13.53
CA VAL A 17 10.88 5.28 -13.66
C VAL A 17 11.79 4.27 -12.97
N LYS A 18 12.73 3.67 -13.70
CA LYS A 18 13.69 2.72 -13.13
C LYS A 18 14.44 3.35 -11.95
N SER A 19 14.51 2.63 -10.84
CA SER A 19 15.25 3.02 -9.64
C SER A 19 16.17 1.87 -9.21
N LEU A 20 17.23 2.17 -8.46
CA LEU A 20 18.07 1.12 -7.88
C LEU A 20 17.31 0.39 -6.77
N LYS A 21 17.61 -0.91 -6.59
CA LYS A 21 17.14 -1.68 -5.44
C LYS A 21 17.91 -1.28 -4.19
N ASN A 22 17.21 -1.03 -3.09
CA ASN A 22 17.83 -0.81 -1.79
C ASN A 22 17.91 -2.17 -1.04
N PRO A 23 19.10 -2.69 -0.74
CA PRO A 23 19.27 -4.00 -0.10
C PRO A 23 18.86 -3.99 1.40
N HIS A 24 18.60 -2.84 1.99
CA HIS A 24 18.26 -2.69 3.40
C HIS A 24 16.75 -2.71 3.70
N ILE A 25 15.91 -2.77 2.66
CA ILE A 25 14.46 -2.79 2.80
C ILE A 25 13.89 -4.01 2.10
N GLN A 26 12.77 -4.53 2.63
CA GLN A 26 12.02 -5.59 1.97
C GLN A 26 11.36 -5.05 0.71
N ALA A 27 11.03 -5.95 -0.22
CA ALA A 27 10.27 -5.61 -1.42
C ALA A 27 9.05 -6.53 -1.56
N SER A 28 7.98 -6.01 -2.13
CA SER A 28 6.82 -6.81 -2.53
C SER A 28 7.16 -7.79 -3.65
N GLU A 29 6.25 -8.72 -3.96
CA GLU A 29 6.40 -9.65 -5.10
C GLU A 29 6.60 -8.93 -6.44
N TRP A 30 6.09 -7.71 -6.56
CA TRP A 30 6.29 -6.87 -7.76
C TRP A 30 7.57 -6.02 -7.70
N GLY A 31 8.39 -6.14 -6.66
CA GLY A 31 9.67 -5.43 -6.53
C GLY A 31 9.56 -3.99 -6.00
N TRP A 32 8.44 -3.63 -5.38
CA TRP A 32 8.25 -2.32 -4.73
C TRP A 32 8.85 -2.37 -3.33
N GLY A 33 9.74 -1.44 -2.99
CA GLY A 33 10.28 -1.32 -1.64
C GLY A 33 9.17 -1.07 -0.61
N ILE A 34 9.21 -1.78 0.51
CA ILE A 34 8.31 -1.60 1.65
C ILE A 34 9.09 -0.81 2.69
N ASP A 35 8.81 0.49 2.76
CA ASP A 35 9.57 1.43 3.58
C ASP A 35 8.65 2.44 4.29
N PRO A 36 8.05 2.04 5.43
CA PRO A 36 7.21 2.95 6.22
C PRO A 36 7.99 4.14 6.78
N LEU A 37 9.28 3.97 7.10
CA LEU A 37 10.13 5.07 7.54
C LEU A 37 10.35 6.10 6.41
N GLY A 38 10.50 5.63 5.18
CA GLY A 38 10.55 6.47 3.98
C GLY A 38 9.33 7.38 3.84
N LEU A 39 8.14 6.94 4.28
CA LEU A 39 6.95 7.79 4.33
C LEU A 39 7.13 8.95 5.33
N ARG A 40 7.51 8.66 6.58
CA ARG A 40 7.75 9.69 7.62
C ARG A 40 8.82 10.69 7.19
N ILE A 41 9.92 10.21 6.60
CA ILE A 41 10.99 11.06 6.06
C ILE A 41 10.44 11.98 4.98
N THR A 42 9.68 11.42 4.02
CA THR A 42 9.09 12.20 2.91
C THR A 42 8.13 13.26 3.44
N MET A 43 7.29 12.92 4.42
CA MET A 43 6.37 13.86 5.05
C MET A 43 7.11 15.02 5.70
N ASN A 44 8.12 14.73 6.52
CA ASN A 44 8.96 15.77 7.15
C ASN A 44 9.63 16.66 6.10
N MET A 45 10.26 16.07 5.07
CA MET A 45 10.89 16.83 3.99
C MET A 45 9.92 17.75 3.24
N MET A 46 8.69 17.29 2.97
CA MET A 46 7.68 18.09 2.30
C MET A 46 7.19 19.24 3.20
N TYR A 47 6.96 18.96 4.47
CA TYR A 47 6.50 19.97 5.42
C TYR A 47 7.60 21.00 5.70
N ASP A 48 8.82 20.59 6.00
CA ASP A 48 9.97 21.48 6.20
C ASP A 48 10.14 22.46 5.03
N ARG A 49 9.95 21.97 3.81
CA ARG A 49 10.13 22.76 2.59
C ARG A 49 8.98 23.72 2.30
N TYR A 50 7.73 23.30 2.50
CA TYR A 50 6.56 24.04 2.01
C TYR A 50 5.64 24.58 3.10
N GLN A 51 5.70 24.00 4.30
CA GLN A 51 4.89 24.37 5.46
C GLN A 51 3.39 24.40 5.12
N LYS A 52 2.94 23.39 4.37
CA LYS A 52 1.53 23.18 4.00
C LYS A 52 1.03 21.87 4.58
N PRO A 53 -0.25 21.81 5.01
CA PRO A 53 -0.87 20.55 5.41
C PRO A 53 -0.75 19.49 4.33
N LEU A 54 -0.52 18.24 4.75
CA LEU A 54 -0.37 17.10 3.87
C LEU A 54 -1.65 16.26 3.84
N PHE A 55 -1.99 15.73 2.67
CA PHE A 55 -3.05 14.74 2.51
C PHE A 55 -2.46 13.52 1.80
N LEU A 56 -2.41 12.38 2.49
CA LEU A 56 -1.96 11.12 1.92
C LEU A 56 -3.08 10.54 1.04
N VAL A 57 -3.04 10.88 -0.26
CA VAL A 57 -4.11 10.52 -1.20
C VAL A 57 -4.04 9.08 -1.71
N GLU A 58 -2.87 8.43 -1.62
CA GLU A 58 -2.70 7.04 -2.03
C GLU A 58 -1.62 6.34 -1.20
N ASN A 59 -1.96 5.21 -0.59
CA ASN A 59 -1.00 4.25 -0.03
C ASN A 59 -1.64 2.85 0.03
N GLY A 60 -0.93 1.80 -0.39
CA GLY A 60 -1.49 0.46 -0.38
C GLY A 60 -0.55 -0.60 -0.93
N LEU A 61 -0.89 -1.87 -0.66
CA LEU A 61 -0.11 -3.03 -1.10
C LEU A 61 -0.87 -3.83 -2.14
N GLY A 62 -0.26 -3.92 -3.33
CA GLY A 62 -0.66 -4.87 -4.37
C GLY A 62 -0.07 -6.24 -4.07
N ALA A 63 -0.92 -7.25 -3.90
CA ALA A 63 -0.53 -8.62 -3.57
C ALA A 63 -1.47 -9.64 -4.22
N ARG A 64 -1.05 -10.90 -4.31
CA ARG A 64 -1.94 -12.00 -4.67
C ARG A 64 -2.77 -12.37 -3.46
N ASP A 65 -4.09 -12.36 -3.62
CA ASP A 65 -4.99 -12.86 -2.58
C ASP A 65 -5.46 -14.28 -2.93
N GLU A 66 -5.49 -15.14 -1.91
CA GLU A 66 -6.00 -16.50 -2.00
C GLU A 66 -7.30 -16.64 -1.21
N ILE A 67 -8.23 -17.43 -1.74
CA ILE A 67 -9.47 -17.79 -1.06
C ILE A 67 -9.24 -19.13 -0.37
N ASP A 68 -9.40 -19.18 0.94
CA ASP A 68 -9.20 -20.40 1.71
C ASP A 68 -10.38 -21.39 1.59
N ALA A 69 -10.28 -22.54 2.27
CA ALA A 69 -11.31 -23.58 2.25
C ALA A 69 -12.67 -23.14 2.84
N ASN A 70 -12.69 -22.10 3.68
CA ASN A 70 -13.90 -21.49 4.23
C ASN A 70 -14.44 -20.37 3.34
N GLY A 71 -13.73 -20.06 2.26
CA GLY A 71 -14.03 -18.96 1.36
C GLY A 71 -13.50 -17.61 1.86
N GLU A 72 -12.72 -17.54 2.92
CA GLU A 72 -12.19 -16.29 3.47
C GLU A 72 -10.92 -15.86 2.74
N ILE A 73 -10.59 -14.57 2.85
CA ILE A 73 -9.37 -13.99 2.28
C ILE A 73 -8.58 -13.40 3.44
N ASN A 74 -7.58 -14.17 3.87
CA ASN A 74 -6.72 -13.85 5.00
C ASN A 74 -5.53 -13.01 4.52
N ASP A 75 -5.75 -11.71 4.38
CA ASP A 75 -4.77 -10.78 3.83
C ASP A 75 -3.93 -10.04 4.88
N ASP A 76 -3.37 -10.79 5.82
CA ASP A 76 -2.57 -10.26 6.93
C ASP A 76 -1.32 -9.50 6.47
N TYR A 77 -0.77 -9.82 5.29
CA TYR A 77 0.30 -9.06 4.66
C TYR A 77 -0.12 -7.62 4.33
N ARG A 78 -1.38 -7.41 3.91
CA ARG A 78 -1.94 -6.09 3.59
C ARG A 78 -2.19 -5.31 4.87
N ILE A 79 -2.73 -5.98 5.89
CA ILE A 79 -2.90 -5.39 7.22
C ILE A 79 -1.54 -4.95 7.78
N SER A 80 -0.53 -5.82 7.75
CA SER A 80 0.82 -5.53 8.23
C SER A 80 1.42 -4.31 7.51
N TYR A 81 1.36 -4.29 6.18
CA TYR A 81 1.85 -3.15 5.40
C TYR A 81 1.17 -1.84 5.80
N LEU A 82 -0.17 -1.81 5.81
CA LEU A 82 -0.93 -0.60 6.12
C LEU A 82 -0.71 -0.15 7.57
N ARG A 83 -0.68 -1.10 8.52
CA ARG A 83 -0.41 -0.83 9.94
C ARG A 83 0.91 -0.07 10.12
N GLU A 84 1.99 -0.56 9.52
CA GLU A 84 3.30 0.07 9.70
C GLU A 84 3.39 1.46 9.03
N HIS A 85 2.70 1.68 7.91
CA HIS A 85 2.63 3.01 7.29
C HIS A 85 1.75 3.98 8.08
N ILE A 86 0.65 3.52 8.67
CA ILE A 86 -0.20 4.34 9.53
C ILE A 86 0.52 4.73 10.82
N LYS A 87 1.30 3.82 11.42
CA LYS A 87 2.19 4.15 12.56
C LYS A 87 3.20 5.23 12.18
N ALA A 88 3.89 5.07 11.05
CA ALA A 88 4.87 6.07 10.59
C ALA A 88 4.22 7.43 10.27
N MET A 89 2.97 7.44 9.81
CA MET A 89 2.18 8.67 9.67
C MET A 89 1.84 9.28 11.04
N GLY A 90 1.49 8.46 12.04
CA GLY A 90 1.26 8.89 13.42
C GLY A 90 2.50 9.58 14.01
N ASP A 91 3.66 8.94 13.88
CA ASP A 91 4.95 9.54 14.23
C ASP A 91 5.20 10.89 13.52
N ALA A 92 4.84 11.01 12.24
CA ALA A 92 4.99 12.25 11.49
C ALA A 92 4.02 13.36 11.97
N ILE A 93 2.85 12.98 12.48
CA ILE A 93 1.93 13.92 13.14
C ILE A 93 2.53 14.39 14.47
N GLU A 94 3.16 13.50 15.24
CA GLU A 94 3.90 13.85 16.46
C GLU A 94 5.10 14.78 16.18
N ASP A 95 5.74 14.66 15.01
CA ASP A 95 6.77 15.59 14.53
C ASP A 95 6.21 17.01 14.25
N GLY A 96 4.89 17.21 14.33
CA GLY A 96 4.22 18.51 14.20
C GLY A 96 3.63 18.79 12.82
N ILE A 97 3.52 17.78 11.95
CA ILE A 97 3.00 17.93 10.60
C ILE A 97 1.46 17.90 10.62
N PRO A 98 0.76 18.95 10.15
CA PRO A 98 -0.68 18.92 10.00
C PRO A 98 -1.08 17.98 8.86
N VAL A 99 -1.76 16.88 9.20
CA VAL A 99 -2.25 15.87 8.24
C VAL A 99 -3.77 15.97 8.12
N MET A 100 -4.26 16.12 6.89
CA MET A 100 -5.70 16.25 6.59
C MET A 100 -6.42 14.90 6.57
N GLY A 101 -5.71 13.83 6.23
CA GLY A 101 -6.27 12.48 6.15
C GLY A 101 -5.37 11.49 5.42
N TYR A 102 -5.87 10.27 5.32
CA TYR A 102 -5.23 9.13 4.69
C TYR A 102 -6.26 8.32 3.88
N THR A 103 -6.01 8.17 2.59
CA THR A 103 -6.85 7.36 1.69
C THR A 103 -6.06 6.18 1.15
N SER A 104 -6.40 4.99 1.67
CA SER A 104 -5.86 3.72 1.17
C SER A 104 -6.13 3.55 -0.32
N TRP A 105 -5.13 3.16 -1.09
CA TRP A 105 -5.27 2.94 -2.53
C TRP A 105 -6.06 1.67 -2.83
N GLY A 106 -7.00 1.79 -3.77
CA GLY A 106 -7.75 0.67 -4.30
C GLY A 106 -8.67 0.02 -3.29
N CYS A 107 -9.47 0.78 -2.52
CA CYS A 107 -10.37 0.29 -1.47
C CYS A 107 -11.26 -0.92 -1.85
N ILE A 108 -11.55 -1.07 -3.14
CA ILE A 108 -12.13 -2.25 -3.79
C ILE A 108 -11.16 -2.73 -4.88
N ASP A 109 -11.08 -4.04 -5.09
CA ASP A 109 -10.25 -4.60 -6.15
C ASP A 109 -10.59 -3.99 -7.52
N LEU A 110 -9.54 -3.65 -8.25
CA LEU A 110 -9.55 -2.97 -9.53
C LEU A 110 -8.42 -3.50 -10.41
N VAL A 111 -8.48 -3.21 -11.71
CA VAL A 111 -7.42 -3.54 -12.66
C VAL A 111 -6.19 -2.68 -12.35
N SER A 112 -5.04 -3.31 -12.08
CA SER A 112 -3.83 -2.59 -11.68
C SER A 112 -3.37 -1.62 -12.78
N ALA A 113 -2.89 -0.44 -12.38
CA ALA A 113 -2.39 0.55 -13.33
C ALA A 113 -1.05 0.14 -13.97
N SER A 114 -0.17 -0.50 -13.20
CA SER A 114 1.20 -0.83 -13.65
C SER A 114 1.26 -2.01 -14.60
N THR A 115 0.37 -2.99 -14.42
CA THR A 115 0.45 -4.29 -15.10
C THR A 115 -0.85 -4.72 -15.77
N GLY A 116 -1.97 -4.02 -15.55
CA GLY A 116 -3.26 -4.40 -16.11
C GLY A 116 -3.85 -5.67 -15.50
N GLU A 117 -3.41 -6.04 -14.30
CA GLU A 117 -3.75 -7.31 -13.64
C GLU A 117 -4.88 -7.14 -12.63
N MET A 118 -5.84 -8.05 -12.64
CA MET A 118 -6.77 -8.30 -11.52
C MET A 118 -6.13 -9.17 -10.43
N SER A 119 -5.15 -10.02 -10.78
CA SER A 119 -4.44 -10.87 -9.82
C SER A 119 -3.56 -10.08 -8.84
N LYS A 120 -3.17 -8.85 -9.21
CA LYS A 120 -2.54 -7.87 -8.32
C LYS A 120 -3.63 -7.07 -7.60
N ARG A 121 -4.07 -7.57 -6.45
CA ARG A 121 -5.21 -7.02 -5.70
C ARG A 121 -4.78 -6.02 -4.64
N TYR A 122 -5.61 -5.01 -4.42
CA TYR A 122 -5.33 -3.90 -3.50
C TYR A 122 -6.40 -3.74 -2.42
N GLY A 123 -7.63 -4.14 -2.68
CA GLY A 123 -8.76 -3.67 -1.89
C GLY A 123 -8.99 -4.37 -0.59
N PHE A 124 -9.77 -3.71 0.25
CA PHE A 124 -10.43 -4.32 1.39
C PHE A 124 -11.62 -5.18 0.93
N VAL A 125 -12.18 -4.84 -0.22
CA VAL A 125 -13.27 -5.56 -0.86
C VAL A 125 -12.74 -6.30 -2.09
N TYR A 126 -12.74 -7.62 -2.00
CA TYR A 126 -12.47 -8.52 -3.11
C TYR A 126 -13.56 -8.41 -4.17
N VAL A 127 -13.16 -8.50 -5.44
CA VAL A 127 -14.07 -8.63 -6.59
C VAL A 127 -13.78 -9.94 -7.31
N ASP A 128 -14.81 -10.76 -7.48
CA ASP A 128 -14.75 -12.01 -8.25
C ASP A 128 -14.60 -11.73 -9.74
N ARG A 129 -13.35 -11.52 -10.14
CA ARG A 129 -12.90 -11.36 -11.52
C ARG A 129 -11.42 -11.73 -11.62
N ASP A 130 -11.06 -12.48 -12.65
CA ASP A 130 -9.67 -12.84 -12.97
C ASP A 130 -9.08 -12.01 -14.13
N ASP A 131 -7.80 -12.25 -14.45
CA ASP A 131 -7.07 -11.56 -15.52
C ASP A 131 -7.64 -11.83 -16.92
N ALA A 132 -8.33 -12.97 -17.12
CA ALA A 132 -9.04 -13.30 -18.35
C ALA A 132 -10.44 -12.68 -18.43
N GLY A 133 -10.82 -11.89 -17.42
CA GLY A 133 -12.12 -11.24 -17.33
C GLY A 133 -13.27 -12.17 -16.91
N ARG A 134 -12.98 -13.37 -16.43
CA ARG A 134 -13.97 -14.35 -15.93
C ARG A 134 -14.27 -14.08 -14.46
N GLY A 135 -15.50 -14.32 -14.04
CA GLY A 135 -15.96 -14.13 -12.67
C GLY A 135 -17.35 -13.49 -12.61
N THR A 136 -17.99 -13.55 -11.45
CA THR A 136 -19.38 -13.08 -11.24
C THR A 136 -19.48 -11.59 -10.90
N LEU A 137 -18.35 -10.92 -10.66
CA LEU A 137 -18.26 -9.59 -10.05
C LEU A 137 -18.87 -9.55 -8.63
N ALA A 138 -19.12 -10.68 -7.97
CA ALA A 138 -19.51 -10.67 -6.57
C ALA A 138 -18.43 -9.98 -5.71
N ARG A 139 -18.87 -9.28 -4.65
CA ARG A 139 -18.00 -8.58 -3.72
C ARG A 139 -17.88 -9.36 -2.42
N LYS A 140 -16.67 -9.46 -1.88
CA LYS A 140 -16.41 -10.11 -0.59
C LYS A 140 -15.50 -9.24 0.27
N ARG A 141 -15.79 -9.15 1.56
CA ARG A 141 -14.93 -8.43 2.51
C ARG A 141 -13.73 -9.33 2.87
N LYS A 142 -12.52 -8.78 2.79
CA LYS A 142 -11.29 -9.43 3.26
C LYS A 142 -11.08 -9.14 4.75
N ASN A 143 -10.11 -9.77 5.40
CA ASN A 143 -9.82 -9.49 6.81
C ASN A 143 -9.42 -8.02 7.03
N SER A 144 -8.65 -7.46 6.10
CA SER A 144 -8.26 -6.05 6.09
C SER A 144 -9.44 -5.07 6.10
N PHE A 145 -10.62 -5.46 5.59
CA PHE A 145 -11.84 -4.65 5.70
C PHE A 145 -12.23 -4.43 7.16
N TRP A 146 -12.25 -5.51 7.94
CA TRP A 146 -12.67 -5.47 9.34
C TRP A 146 -11.63 -4.78 10.21
N TRP A 147 -10.34 -5.02 9.91
CA TRP A 147 -9.25 -4.29 10.53
C TRP A 147 -9.34 -2.78 10.25
N TYR A 148 -9.50 -2.36 8.99
CA TYR A 148 -9.55 -0.93 8.67
C TYR A 148 -10.81 -0.24 9.21
N LYS A 149 -11.95 -0.96 9.30
CA LYS A 149 -13.14 -0.49 10.03
C LYS A 149 -12.82 -0.15 11.49
N LYS A 150 -12.04 -1.02 12.16
CA LYS A 150 -11.62 -0.86 13.55
C LYS A 150 -10.66 0.33 13.70
N VAL A 151 -9.69 0.48 12.79
CA VAL A 151 -8.78 1.64 12.72
C VAL A 151 -9.55 2.95 12.60
N ILE A 152 -10.53 3.03 11.70
CA ILE A 152 -11.37 4.24 11.55
C ILE A 152 -12.17 4.51 12.82
N ALA A 153 -12.81 3.49 13.39
CA ALA A 153 -13.65 3.64 14.58
C ALA A 153 -12.86 4.07 15.82
N SER A 154 -11.57 3.71 15.91
CA SER A 154 -10.65 4.11 16.97
C SER A 154 -9.88 5.39 16.65
N ASN A 155 -10.13 6.02 15.51
CA ASN A 155 -9.35 7.17 15.02
C ASN A 155 -7.83 6.91 14.99
N GLY A 156 -7.43 5.68 14.64
CA GLY A 156 -6.02 5.29 14.55
C GLY A 156 -5.39 4.77 15.86
N GLU A 157 -6.11 4.79 16.98
CA GLU A 157 -5.59 4.31 18.28
C GLU A 157 -5.46 2.79 18.34
N ASP A 158 -6.37 2.07 17.66
CA ASP A 158 -6.35 0.62 17.64
C ASP A 158 -5.95 0.08 16.27
N LEU A 159 -4.65 -0.21 16.15
CA LEU A 159 -4.04 -0.78 14.95
C LEU A 159 -3.79 -2.29 15.07
N ALA A 160 -4.17 -2.93 16.19
CA ALA A 160 -3.97 -4.35 16.41
C ALA A 160 -4.81 -5.20 15.43
#